data_AF-A0A0A1DIK5-F1
#
_entry.id   AF-A0A0A1DIK5-F1
#
_cell.length_a   1.000
_cell.length_b   1.000
_cell.length_c   1.000
_cell.angle_alpha   90.00
_cell.angle_beta   90.00
_cell.angle_gamma   90.00
#
_symmetry.space_group_name_H-M   'P 1'
#
loop_
_entity.id
_entity.type
_entity.pdbx_description
1 polymer ?
#
loop_
_entity_poly.entity_id
_entity_poly.type
_entity_poly.pdbx_seq_one_letter_code
_entity_poly.pdbx_strand_id
1 'polypeptide(L)'
;MTRHRLLLATVVVVLTAAVSTTLWARAGARPDHCAGVAERAHARAGLVTGSGPEVLVVGDSYSVGAGLRTDQSWPVRLPGRVRVDGFSGSGFSAGASGCGDVSYARRVPSALRPGTALVVVEGGLNDYDQPVAALAAGFDRLMAALAGHRVLVVGPPPAPERPAGTVATVDAVLARLAAAHGTPYLSMTGVELTYQRDRLHPDAAGQRVFGDVVAERVRTLVTPGSRPRP
;
A
#
# COMPACT_ATOMS: atom_id res chain seq x y z
N MET A 1 44.38 -21.16 -41.84
CA MET A 1 43.61 -20.19 -41.01
C MET A 1 44.44 -19.84 -39.79
N THR A 2 44.70 -18.56 -39.53
CA THR A 2 45.59 -18.10 -38.45
C THR A 2 44.92 -18.28 -37.08
N ARG A 3 45.71 -18.63 -36.05
CA ARG A 3 45.24 -18.89 -34.66
C ARG A 3 44.33 -17.77 -34.11
N HIS A 4 44.55 -16.52 -34.52
CA HIS A 4 43.68 -15.39 -34.18
C HIS A 4 42.25 -15.49 -34.73
N ARG A 5 42.04 -15.99 -35.95
CA ARG A 5 40.70 -16.15 -36.52
C ARG A 5 39.90 -17.24 -35.81
N LEU A 6 40.58 -18.31 -35.37
CA LEU A 6 39.98 -19.34 -34.53
C LEU A 6 39.63 -18.81 -33.13
N LEU A 7 40.51 -18.05 -32.50
CA LEU A 7 40.25 -17.46 -31.19
C LEU A 7 39.05 -16.49 -31.21
N LEU A 8 38.97 -15.63 -32.24
CA LEU A 8 37.86 -14.69 -32.39
C LEU A 8 36.51 -15.42 -32.60
N ALA A 9 36.50 -16.48 -33.41
CA ALA A 9 35.30 -17.28 -33.65
C ALA A 9 34.81 -17.97 -32.37
N THR A 10 35.72 -18.54 -31.58
CA THR A 10 35.35 -19.18 -30.30
C THR A 10 34.80 -18.17 -29.29
N VAL A 11 35.39 -16.97 -29.19
CA VAL A 11 34.88 -15.92 -28.29
C VAL A 11 33.49 -15.46 -28.70
N VAL A 12 33.22 -15.26 -30.00
CA VAL A 12 31.89 -14.88 -30.49
C VAL A 12 30.86 -15.99 -30.20
N VAL A 13 31.20 -17.25 -30.44
CA VAL A 13 30.30 -18.38 -30.12
C VAL A 13 29.99 -18.45 -28.62
N VAL A 14 30.99 -18.31 -27.75
CA VAL A 14 30.79 -18.31 -26.29
C VAL A 14 29.95 -17.12 -25.83
N LEU A 15 30.18 -15.92 -26.38
CA LEU A 15 29.39 -14.74 -26.05
C LEU A 15 27.94 -14.86 -26.52
N THR A 16 27.71 -15.35 -27.75
CA THR A 16 26.35 -15.58 -28.26
C THR A 16 25.63 -16.67 -27.47
N ALA A 17 26.30 -17.75 -27.08
CA ALA A 17 25.74 -18.78 -26.22
C ALA A 17 25.37 -18.24 -24.84
N ALA A 18 26.24 -17.44 -24.22
CA ALA A 18 25.99 -16.82 -22.91
C ALA A 18 24.84 -15.78 -22.93
N VAL A 19 24.75 -14.98 -24.00
CA VAL A 19 23.63 -14.05 -24.21
C VAL A 19 22.33 -14.81 -24.46
N SER A 20 22.38 -15.91 -25.23
CA SER A 20 21.21 -16.74 -25.49
C SER A 20 20.70 -17.41 -24.20
N THR A 21 21.59 -18.03 -23.41
CA THR A 21 21.19 -18.69 -22.15
C THR A 21 20.62 -17.70 -21.13
N THR A 22 21.18 -16.50 -21.03
CA THR A 22 20.64 -15.45 -20.16
C THR A 22 19.29 -14.90 -20.64
N LEU A 23 19.06 -14.81 -21.96
CA LEU A 23 17.76 -14.42 -22.52
C LEU A 23 16.70 -15.52 -22.32
N TRP A 24 17.04 -16.80 -22.52
CA TRP A 24 16.13 -17.92 -22.27
C TRP A 24 15.79 -18.10 -20.78
N ALA A 25 16.76 -17.92 -19.89
CA ALA A 25 16.53 -17.95 -18.44
C ALA A 25 15.60 -16.82 -17.97
N ARG A 26 15.68 -15.63 -18.60
CA ARG A 26 14.77 -14.50 -18.32
C ARG A 26 13.41 -14.64 -18.99
N ALA A 27 13.30 -15.38 -20.09
CA ALA A 27 12.04 -15.56 -20.82
C ALA A 27 11.12 -16.63 -20.19
N GLY A 28 11.66 -17.55 -19.37
CA GLY A 28 10.90 -18.69 -18.83
C GLY A 28 10.35 -18.53 -17.40
N ALA A 29 10.92 -17.66 -16.58
CA ALA A 29 10.47 -17.46 -15.20
C ALA A 29 9.56 -16.24 -15.12
N ARG A 30 8.24 -16.46 -15.06
CA ARG A 30 7.35 -15.41 -14.56
C ARG A 30 7.79 -15.11 -13.13
N PRO A 31 8.07 -13.86 -12.74
CA PRO A 31 8.40 -13.54 -11.36
C PRO A 31 7.30 -14.12 -10.47
N ASP A 32 7.71 -14.72 -9.35
CA ASP A 32 6.73 -15.21 -8.38
C ASP A 32 5.79 -14.06 -8.02
N HIS A 33 4.50 -14.37 -7.84
CA HIS A 33 3.47 -13.35 -7.70
C HIS A 33 3.83 -12.31 -6.63
N CYS A 34 4.42 -12.76 -5.53
CA CYS A 34 4.80 -11.96 -4.38
C CYS A 34 6.03 -11.09 -4.64
N ALA A 35 7.01 -11.55 -5.40
CA ALA A 35 8.13 -10.76 -5.89
C ALA A 35 7.62 -9.63 -6.80
N GLY A 36 6.68 -9.93 -7.71
CA GLY A 36 6.04 -8.90 -8.53
C GLY A 36 5.26 -7.87 -7.70
N VAL A 37 4.62 -8.28 -6.61
CA VAL A 37 3.98 -7.35 -5.67
C VAL A 37 5.03 -6.50 -4.93
N ALA A 38 6.11 -7.12 -4.46
CA ALA A 38 7.19 -6.44 -3.75
C ALA A 38 7.92 -5.43 -4.63
N GLU A 39 8.16 -5.74 -5.90
CA GLU A 39 8.74 -4.81 -6.87
C GLU A 39 7.86 -3.57 -7.07
N ARG A 40 6.54 -3.74 -7.19
CA ARG A 40 5.59 -2.62 -7.29
C ARG A 40 5.53 -1.79 -6.01
N ALA A 41 5.56 -2.45 -4.85
CA ALA A 41 5.65 -1.79 -3.55
C ALA A 41 6.92 -0.92 -3.47
N HIS A 42 8.07 -1.46 -3.87
CA HIS A 42 9.34 -0.74 -3.89
C HIS A 42 9.32 0.45 -4.86
N ALA A 43 8.78 0.25 -6.08
CA ALA A 43 8.61 1.32 -7.06
C ALA A 43 7.73 2.45 -6.52
N ARG A 44 6.64 2.13 -5.81
CA ARG A 44 5.79 3.15 -5.18
C ARG A 44 6.52 3.86 -4.04
N ALA A 45 7.26 3.13 -3.20
CA ALA A 45 8.01 3.71 -2.08
C ALA A 45 9.09 4.70 -2.54
N GLY A 46 9.65 4.51 -3.75
CA GLY A 46 10.60 5.44 -4.37
C GLY A 46 10.00 6.78 -4.83
N LEU A 47 8.68 6.87 -4.98
CA LEU A 47 8.00 8.09 -5.40
C LEU A 47 7.56 8.92 -4.17
N VAL A 48 8.30 9.98 -3.88
CA VAL A 48 7.90 11.00 -2.90
C VAL A 48 7.17 12.13 -3.61
N THR A 49 6.01 12.55 -3.10
CA THR A 49 5.21 13.63 -3.69
C THR A 49 5.01 14.79 -2.72
N GLY A 50 4.84 16.00 -3.27
CA GLY A 50 4.60 17.21 -2.49
C GLY A 50 5.79 17.69 -1.65
N SER A 51 5.54 18.66 -0.79
CA SER A 51 6.53 19.32 0.06
C SER A 51 5.90 19.75 1.39
N GLY A 52 6.71 19.96 2.43
CA GLY A 52 6.25 20.35 3.76
C GLY A 52 6.43 19.23 4.80
N PRO A 53 5.63 19.22 5.89
CA PRO A 53 5.70 18.17 6.92
C PRO A 53 5.55 16.77 6.32
N GLU A 54 6.32 15.81 6.84
CA GLU A 54 6.30 14.45 6.30
C GLU A 54 5.00 13.72 6.67
N VAL A 55 4.35 13.15 5.65
CA VAL A 55 3.19 12.28 5.78
C VAL A 55 3.59 10.89 5.30
N LEU A 56 3.44 9.88 6.16
CA LEU A 56 3.63 8.49 5.79
C LEU A 56 2.27 7.85 5.54
N VAL A 57 2.05 7.29 4.36
CA VAL A 57 0.92 6.42 4.09
C VAL A 57 1.36 4.97 4.26
N VAL A 58 0.70 4.23 5.13
CA VAL A 58 0.81 2.76 5.23
C VAL A 58 -0.46 2.19 4.65
N GLY A 59 -0.37 1.37 3.60
CA GLY A 59 -1.59 0.84 2.99
C GLY A 59 -1.39 -0.38 2.10
N ASP A 60 -2.39 -0.66 1.27
CA ASP A 60 -2.46 -1.86 0.45
C ASP A 60 -2.35 -1.58 -1.07
N SER A 61 -3.03 -2.38 -1.91
CA SER A 61 -3.08 -2.20 -3.36
C SER A 61 -3.66 -0.85 -3.79
N TYR A 62 -4.52 -0.24 -2.98
CA TYR A 62 -5.10 1.08 -3.25
C TYR A 62 -4.02 2.16 -3.16
N SER A 63 -3.27 2.17 -2.05
CA SER A 63 -2.14 3.08 -1.84
C SER A 63 -0.99 2.87 -2.84
N VAL A 64 -0.73 1.61 -3.25
CA VAL A 64 0.22 1.28 -4.33
C VAL A 64 -0.25 1.81 -5.69
N GLY A 65 -1.57 1.85 -5.93
CA GLY A 65 -2.14 2.13 -7.24
C GLY A 65 -2.09 0.91 -8.16
N ALA A 66 -2.44 -0.27 -7.65
CA ALA A 66 -2.38 -1.51 -8.42
C ALA A 66 -3.14 -1.40 -9.75
N GLY A 67 -2.49 -1.85 -10.83
CA GLY A 67 -3.02 -1.75 -12.19
C GLY A 67 -2.83 -0.39 -12.88
N LEU A 68 -2.28 0.61 -12.16
CA LEU A 68 -2.02 1.95 -12.67
C LEU A 68 -0.53 2.31 -12.53
N ARG A 69 -0.15 3.45 -13.09
CA ARG A 69 1.15 4.04 -12.80
C ARG A 69 1.17 4.59 -11.36
N THR A 70 2.33 4.57 -10.72
CA THR A 70 2.50 5.00 -9.32
C THR A 70 2.16 6.48 -9.10
N ASP A 71 2.29 7.33 -10.13
CA ASP A 71 1.90 8.74 -10.12
C ASP A 71 0.38 8.96 -10.20
N GLN A 72 -0.40 7.90 -10.40
CA GLN A 72 -1.86 7.93 -10.44
C GLN A 72 -2.50 7.39 -9.15
N SER A 73 -1.71 6.92 -8.19
CA SER A 73 -2.26 6.40 -6.92
C SER A 73 -2.70 7.54 -6.00
N TRP A 74 -3.78 7.34 -5.24
CA TRP A 74 -4.42 8.39 -4.45
C TRP A 74 -3.50 9.19 -3.50
N PRO A 75 -2.41 8.63 -2.89
CA PRO A 75 -1.57 9.38 -1.96
C PRO A 75 -0.90 10.60 -2.57
N VAL A 76 -0.74 10.67 -3.90
CA VAL A 76 -0.15 11.84 -4.58
C VAL A 76 -0.98 13.11 -4.39
N ARG A 77 -2.23 12.98 -3.94
CA ARG A 77 -3.18 14.07 -3.72
C ARG A 77 -3.11 14.63 -2.30
N LEU A 78 -2.43 13.94 -1.38
CA LEU A 78 -2.31 14.40 0.00
C LEU A 78 -1.41 15.64 0.10
N PRO A 79 -1.72 16.57 1.02
CA PRO A 79 -0.81 17.66 1.34
C PRO A 79 0.44 17.15 2.07
N GLY A 80 1.51 17.95 2.04
CA GLY A 80 2.77 17.63 2.72
C GLY A 80 3.76 16.87 1.83
N ARG A 81 4.87 16.43 2.44
CA ARG A 81 5.86 15.57 1.79
C ARG A 81 5.48 14.11 2.03
N VAL A 82 4.87 13.48 1.03
CA VAL A 82 4.21 12.19 1.16
C VAL A 82 5.15 11.05 0.77
N ARG A 83 5.32 10.08 1.67
CA ARG A 83 5.92 8.77 1.39
C ARG A 83 4.86 7.67 1.53
N VAL A 84 5.04 6.58 0.80
CA VAL A 84 4.10 5.45 0.83
C VAL A 84 4.85 4.16 1.13
N ASP A 85 4.40 3.46 2.17
CA ASP A 85 4.72 2.08 2.49
C ASP A 85 3.49 1.22 2.18
N GLY A 86 3.36 0.83 0.92
CA GLY A 86 2.21 0.08 0.40
C GLY A 86 2.61 -1.33 -0.01
N PHE A 87 1.79 -2.33 0.30
CA PHE A 87 1.96 -3.70 -0.20
C PHE A 87 0.62 -4.27 -0.64
N SER A 88 0.47 -4.62 -1.93
CA SER A 88 -0.81 -5.10 -2.46
C SER A 88 -1.26 -6.39 -1.78
N GLY A 89 -2.51 -6.43 -1.32
CA GLY A 89 -3.06 -7.56 -0.55
C GLY A 89 -2.70 -7.57 0.93
N SER A 90 -1.95 -6.58 1.45
CA SER A 90 -1.73 -6.47 2.89
C SER A 90 -2.92 -5.86 3.62
N GLY A 91 -2.90 -5.96 4.95
CA GLY A 91 -3.98 -5.49 5.82
C GLY A 91 -3.49 -5.36 7.26
N PHE A 92 -4.44 -5.24 8.18
CA PHE A 92 -4.14 -5.20 9.61
C PHE A 92 -3.75 -6.58 10.14
N SER A 93 -4.46 -7.62 9.70
CA SER A 93 -4.24 -9.01 10.08
C SER A 93 -3.00 -9.58 9.40
N ALA A 94 -2.25 -10.45 10.10
CA ALA A 94 -1.10 -11.16 9.53
C ALA A 94 -1.49 -12.09 8.37
N GLY A 95 -2.73 -12.58 8.37
CA GLY A 95 -3.27 -13.48 7.34
C GLY A 95 -3.96 -12.79 6.15
N ALA A 96 -4.02 -11.46 6.11
CA ALA A 96 -4.71 -10.74 5.04
C ALA A 96 -4.06 -10.95 3.66
N SER A 97 -2.77 -11.30 3.62
CA SER A 97 -1.99 -11.46 2.39
C SER A 97 -1.62 -12.91 2.12
N GLY A 98 -1.67 -13.31 0.85
CA GLY A 98 -1.11 -14.58 0.38
C GLY A 98 0.42 -14.60 0.28
N CYS A 99 1.10 -13.48 0.55
CA CYS A 99 2.57 -13.34 0.43
C CYS A 99 3.31 -13.42 1.77
N GLY A 100 2.74 -14.13 2.74
CA GLY A 100 3.25 -14.20 4.11
C GLY A 100 2.86 -12.99 4.96
N ASP A 101 3.47 -12.86 6.13
CA ASP A 101 3.15 -11.75 7.05
C ASP A 101 3.80 -10.44 6.56
N VAL A 102 2.98 -9.68 5.84
CA VAL A 102 3.24 -8.31 5.39
C VAL A 102 2.23 -7.33 6.01
N SER A 103 1.72 -7.67 7.21
CA SER A 103 0.78 -6.83 7.94
C SER A 103 1.33 -5.42 8.20
N TYR A 104 0.44 -4.46 8.40
CA TYR A 104 0.82 -3.07 8.67
C TYR A 104 1.74 -2.96 9.89
N ALA A 105 1.42 -3.67 10.96
CA ALA A 105 2.24 -3.72 12.17
C ALA A 105 3.65 -4.26 11.91
N ARG A 106 3.79 -5.21 10.98
CA ARG A 106 5.10 -5.79 10.61
C ARG A 106 5.95 -4.81 9.80
N ARG A 107 5.34 -4.04 8.90
CA ARG A 107 6.04 -3.16 7.96
C ARG A 107 6.38 -1.79 8.55
N VAL A 108 5.46 -1.20 9.32
CA VAL A 108 5.57 0.19 9.75
C VAL A 108 6.88 0.55 10.47
N PRO A 109 7.51 -0.30 11.31
CA PRO A 109 8.75 0.08 11.99
C PRO A 109 9.91 0.38 11.03
N SER A 110 9.93 -0.24 9.84
CA SER A 110 10.96 0.00 8.82
C SER A 110 10.67 1.24 7.97
N ALA A 111 9.40 1.62 7.85
CA ALA A 111 8.97 2.75 7.04
C ALA A 111 8.94 4.08 7.81
N LEU A 112 8.72 4.02 9.12
CA LEU A 112 8.57 5.17 9.99
C LEU A 112 9.89 5.91 10.20
N ARG A 113 9.85 7.24 10.15
CA ARG A 113 11.02 8.10 10.38
C ARG A 113 10.77 9.03 11.56
N PRO A 114 11.83 9.35 12.35
CA PRO A 114 11.75 10.45 13.31
C PRO A 114 11.26 11.73 12.63
N GLY A 115 10.27 12.40 13.21
CA GLY A 115 9.69 13.63 12.66
C GLY A 115 8.57 13.43 11.63
N THR A 116 8.08 12.20 11.42
CA THR A 116 6.84 11.96 10.66
C THR A 116 5.68 12.70 11.34
N ALA A 117 5.10 13.68 10.66
CA ALA A 117 4.08 14.57 11.24
C ALA A 117 2.69 13.92 11.30
N LEU A 118 2.40 13.01 10.37
CA LEU A 118 1.16 12.24 10.29
C LEU A 118 1.42 10.88 9.64
N VAL A 119 0.84 9.83 10.21
CA VAL A 119 0.71 8.51 9.57
C VAL A 119 -0.73 8.31 9.14
N VAL A 120 -0.96 8.06 7.86
CA VAL A 120 -2.27 7.67 7.32
C VAL A 120 -2.23 6.17 7.06
N VAL A 121 -3.06 5.42 7.77
CA VAL A 121 -3.19 3.97 7.60
C VAL A 121 -4.45 3.69 6.79
N GLU A 122 -4.30 3.16 5.59
CA GLU A 122 -5.41 2.86 4.67
C GLU A 122 -5.57 1.35 4.53
N GLY A 123 -6.78 0.82 4.73
CA GLY A 123 -7.04 -0.59 4.44
C GLY A 123 -8.24 -1.20 5.16
N GLY A 124 -8.17 -2.52 5.32
CA GLY A 124 -9.25 -3.36 5.86
C GLY A 124 -9.98 -4.17 4.78
N LEU A 125 -9.85 -3.81 3.50
CA LEU A 125 -10.55 -4.52 2.42
C LEU A 125 -10.02 -5.94 2.23
N ASN A 126 -8.73 -6.17 2.48
CA ASN A 126 -8.11 -7.51 2.48
C ASN A 126 -8.34 -8.28 3.79
N ASP A 127 -8.91 -7.65 4.82
CA ASP A 127 -9.27 -8.28 6.09
C ASP A 127 -10.70 -8.85 6.09
N TYR A 128 -11.42 -8.75 4.97
CA TYR A 128 -12.85 -9.12 4.84
C TYR A 128 -13.17 -10.59 5.17
N ASP A 129 -12.17 -11.47 5.06
CA ASP A 129 -12.26 -12.90 5.34
C ASP A 129 -11.47 -13.31 6.59
N GLN A 130 -10.91 -12.33 7.33
CA GLN A 130 -10.12 -12.56 8.52
C GLN A 130 -11.02 -12.60 9.77
N PRO A 131 -10.68 -13.41 10.79
CA PRO A 131 -11.36 -13.36 12.07
C PRO A 131 -11.27 -11.96 12.70
N VAL A 132 -12.37 -11.45 13.26
CA VAL A 132 -12.42 -10.14 13.93
C VAL A 132 -11.34 -10.01 15.02
N ALA A 133 -11.02 -11.11 15.72
CA ALA A 133 -9.95 -11.14 16.71
C ALA A 133 -8.55 -10.93 16.11
N ALA A 134 -8.30 -11.47 14.90
CA ALA A 134 -7.04 -11.29 14.19
C ALA A 134 -6.87 -9.85 13.72
N LEU A 135 -7.95 -9.25 13.18
CA LEU A 135 -8.03 -7.85 12.80
C LEU A 135 -7.76 -6.93 14.00
N ALA A 136 -8.45 -7.15 15.13
CA ALA A 136 -8.26 -6.39 16.35
C ALA A 136 -6.83 -6.48 16.89
N ALA A 137 -6.28 -7.70 16.98
CA ALA A 137 -4.90 -7.90 17.45
C ALA A 137 -3.87 -7.26 16.50
N GLY A 138 -4.12 -7.28 15.18
CA GLY A 138 -3.30 -6.60 14.19
C GLY A 138 -3.33 -5.08 14.34
N PHE A 139 -4.51 -4.51 14.55
CA PHE A 139 -4.71 -3.09 14.84
C PHE A 139 -3.97 -2.67 16.11
N ASP A 140 -4.12 -3.42 17.20
CA ASP A 140 -3.46 -3.11 18.49
C ASP A 140 -1.94 -3.12 18.35
N ARG A 141 -1.37 -4.10 17.64
CA ARG A 141 0.08 -4.14 17.35
C ARG A 141 0.53 -2.96 16.50
N LEU A 142 -0.28 -2.56 15.52
CA LEU A 142 0.01 -1.40 14.68
C LEU A 142 0.03 -0.11 15.50
N MET A 143 -0.99 0.10 16.36
CA MET A 143 -1.06 1.28 17.21
C MET A 143 0.07 1.33 18.23
N ALA A 144 0.47 0.18 18.78
CA ALA A 144 1.65 0.09 19.65
C ALA A 144 2.95 0.49 18.92
N ALA A 145 3.12 0.04 17.66
CA ALA A 145 4.28 0.43 16.84
C ALA A 145 4.26 1.91 16.43
N LEU A 146 3.08 2.54 16.42
CA LEU A 146 2.85 3.95 16.09
C LEU A 146 2.74 4.85 17.32
N ALA A 147 3.04 4.35 18.52
CA ALA A 147 2.95 5.13 19.75
C ALA A 147 3.71 6.46 19.63
N GLY A 148 3.08 7.55 20.09
CA GLY A 148 3.63 8.90 20.02
C GLY A 148 3.50 9.59 18.65
N HIS A 149 3.00 8.91 17.62
CA HIS A 149 2.74 9.52 16.32
C HIS A 149 1.26 9.88 16.16
N ARG A 150 0.99 10.92 15.36
CA ARG A 150 -0.37 11.25 14.96
C ARG A 150 -0.79 10.27 13.87
N VAL A 151 -1.94 9.61 14.07
CA VAL A 151 -2.45 8.60 13.13
C VAL A 151 -3.82 9.03 12.62
N LEU A 152 -4.10 8.77 11.35
CA LEU A 152 -5.44 8.73 10.76
C LEU A 152 -5.64 7.33 10.19
N VAL A 153 -6.71 6.65 10.58
CA VAL A 153 -7.09 5.38 9.96
C VAL A 153 -8.19 5.64 8.93
N VAL A 154 -8.00 5.12 7.71
CA VAL A 154 -8.93 5.19 6.58
C VAL A 154 -9.44 3.77 6.33
N GLY A 155 -10.75 3.59 6.50
CA GLY A 155 -11.44 2.32 6.34
C GLY A 155 -11.64 1.89 4.89
N PRO A 156 -12.15 0.66 4.67
CA PRO A 156 -12.33 0.12 3.34
C PRO A 156 -13.52 0.79 2.62
N PRO A 157 -13.41 1.06 1.30
CA PRO A 157 -14.56 1.42 0.47
C PRO A 157 -15.34 0.16 0.04
N PRO A 158 -16.58 0.31 -0.47
CA PRO A 158 -17.33 -0.81 -1.05
C PRO A 158 -16.69 -1.22 -2.39
N ALA A 159 -16.08 -2.40 -2.47
CA ALA A 159 -15.56 -2.95 -3.73
C ALA A 159 -16.47 -4.07 -4.25
N PRO A 160 -16.89 -4.08 -5.52
CA PRO A 160 -17.83 -5.10 -6.01
C PRO A 160 -17.31 -6.56 -5.95
N GLU A 161 -15.99 -6.78 -5.90
CA GLU A 161 -15.36 -8.10 -5.74
C GLU A 161 -15.25 -8.55 -4.27
N ARG A 162 -15.85 -7.81 -3.32
CA ARG A 162 -15.89 -8.15 -1.90
C ARG A 162 -17.33 -8.16 -1.38
N PRO A 163 -17.72 -9.11 -0.51
CA PRO A 163 -19.07 -9.11 0.05
C PRO A 163 -19.33 -7.85 0.87
N ALA A 164 -20.33 -7.05 0.49
CA ALA A 164 -20.60 -5.76 1.13
C ALA A 164 -20.84 -5.88 2.65
N GLY A 165 -21.50 -6.94 3.10
CA GLY A 165 -21.75 -7.18 4.53
C GLY A 165 -20.47 -7.43 5.35
N THR A 166 -19.49 -8.14 4.79
CA THR A 166 -18.21 -8.36 5.49
C THR A 166 -17.36 -7.08 5.50
N VAL A 167 -17.35 -6.33 4.40
CA VAL A 167 -16.67 -5.02 4.33
C VAL A 167 -17.25 -4.03 5.35
N ALA A 168 -18.59 -3.95 5.46
CA ALA A 168 -19.25 -3.12 6.47
C ALA A 168 -18.92 -3.56 7.90
N THR A 169 -18.76 -4.87 8.12
CA THR A 169 -18.37 -5.42 9.43
C THR A 169 -16.94 -5.02 9.79
N VAL A 170 -16.00 -5.12 8.83
CA VAL A 170 -14.61 -4.68 9.03
C VAL A 170 -14.55 -3.19 9.31
N ASP A 171 -15.27 -2.36 8.53
CA ASP A 171 -15.35 -0.91 8.75
C ASP A 171 -15.83 -0.57 10.16
N ALA A 172 -16.92 -1.20 10.62
CA ALA A 172 -17.45 -0.99 11.97
C ALA A 172 -16.47 -1.42 13.07
N VAL A 173 -15.76 -2.53 12.87
CA VAL A 173 -14.72 -3.00 13.81
C VAL A 173 -13.57 -2.00 13.87
N LEU A 174 -13.05 -1.54 12.74
CA LEU A 174 -11.96 -0.58 12.67
C LEU A 174 -12.36 0.77 13.28
N ALA A 175 -13.58 1.25 13.02
CA ALA A 175 -14.10 2.46 13.64
C ALA A 175 -14.12 2.36 15.17
N ARG A 176 -14.60 1.23 15.72
CA ARG A 176 -14.63 0.97 17.16
C ARG A 176 -13.23 0.89 17.76
N LEU A 177 -12.30 0.22 17.09
CA LEU A 177 -10.91 0.10 17.54
C LEU A 177 -10.21 1.46 17.52
N ALA A 178 -10.35 2.23 16.45
CA ALA A 178 -9.81 3.58 16.36
C ALA A 178 -10.33 4.50 17.48
N ALA A 179 -11.63 4.42 17.78
CA ALA A 179 -12.23 5.14 18.91
C ALA A 179 -11.63 4.71 20.26
N ALA A 180 -11.44 3.40 20.49
CA ALA A 180 -10.82 2.88 21.71
C ALA A 180 -9.37 3.34 21.89
N HIS A 181 -8.65 3.58 20.78
CA HIS A 181 -7.28 4.12 20.77
C HIS A 181 -7.21 5.65 20.65
N GLY A 182 -8.35 6.36 20.72
CA GLY A 182 -8.40 7.83 20.59
C GLY A 182 -7.87 8.37 19.25
N THR A 183 -7.90 7.54 18.20
CA THR A 183 -7.34 7.85 16.89
C THR A 183 -8.45 8.21 15.90
N PRO A 184 -8.31 9.30 15.10
CA PRO A 184 -9.24 9.61 14.04
C PRO A 184 -9.47 8.46 13.06
N TYR A 185 -10.74 8.19 12.77
CA TYR A 185 -11.18 7.24 11.75
C TYR A 185 -11.93 7.98 10.62
N LEU A 186 -11.76 7.50 9.39
CA LEU A 186 -12.51 7.91 8.20
C LEU A 186 -13.08 6.65 7.54
N SER A 187 -14.40 6.45 7.65
CA SER A 187 -15.09 5.39 6.91
C SER A 187 -15.18 5.77 5.43
N MET A 188 -14.89 4.82 4.55
CA MET A 188 -15.02 4.99 3.10
C MET A 188 -16.25 4.25 2.53
N THR A 189 -17.07 3.62 3.38
CA THR A 189 -18.23 2.80 2.95
C THR A 189 -19.32 3.59 2.23
N GLY A 190 -19.39 4.91 2.40
CA GLY A 190 -20.30 5.80 1.69
C GLY A 190 -19.68 6.50 0.47
N VAL A 191 -18.45 6.16 0.09
CA VAL A 191 -17.74 6.80 -1.02
C VAL A 191 -17.92 5.98 -2.29
N GLU A 192 -18.58 6.58 -3.28
CA GLU A 192 -18.78 5.98 -4.59
C GLU A 192 -17.50 6.06 -5.43
N LEU A 193 -16.98 4.89 -5.83
CA LEU A 193 -15.76 4.76 -6.62
C LEU A 193 -16.02 4.05 -7.95
N THR A 194 -15.17 4.36 -8.93
CA THR A 194 -15.10 3.65 -10.21
C THR A 194 -13.94 2.64 -10.18
N TYR A 195 -14.17 1.48 -10.79
CA TYR A 195 -13.32 0.31 -10.65
C TYR A 195 -12.77 -0.16 -11.99
N GLN A 196 -11.59 -0.77 -11.94
CA GLN A 196 -11.01 -1.52 -13.04
C GLN A 196 -11.85 -2.77 -13.35
N ARG A 197 -11.50 -3.48 -14.43
CA ARG A 197 -12.22 -4.68 -14.87
C ARG A 197 -12.23 -5.81 -13.83
N ASP A 198 -11.26 -5.82 -12.92
CA ASP A 198 -11.21 -6.79 -11.81
C ASP A 198 -12.23 -6.50 -10.70
N ARG A 199 -12.95 -5.38 -10.77
CA ARG A 199 -13.98 -4.98 -9.81
C ARG A 199 -13.49 -4.88 -8.36
N LEU A 200 -12.18 -4.78 -8.16
CA LEU A 200 -11.54 -4.71 -6.84
C LEU A 200 -10.71 -3.44 -6.71
N HIS A 201 -9.94 -3.09 -7.74
CA HIS A 201 -9.04 -1.95 -7.70
C HIS A 201 -9.69 -0.72 -8.34
N PRO A 202 -9.62 0.47 -7.71
CA PRO A 202 -10.13 1.68 -8.32
C PRO A 202 -9.39 1.98 -9.62
N ASP A 203 -10.11 2.48 -10.61
CA ASP A 203 -9.49 3.03 -11.81
C ASP A 203 -8.89 4.42 -11.51
N ALA A 204 -8.35 5.09 -12.53
CA ALA A 204 -7.76 6.40 -12.34
C ALA A 204 -8.74 7.47 -11.83
N ALA A 205 -10.04 7.36 -12.13
CA ALA A 205 -11.07 8.26 -11.60
C ALA A 205 -11.41 7.91 -10.16
N GLY A 206 -11.56 6.62 -9.83
CA GLY A 206 -11.74 6.14 -8.47
C GLY A 206 -10.59 6.55 -7.53
N GLN A 207 -9.33 6.41 -7.97
CA GLN A 207 -8.16 6.89 -7.21
C GLN A 207 -8.19 8.40 -6.94
N ARG A 208 -8.70 9.21 -7.88
CA ARG A 208 -8.85 10.65 -7.66
C ARG A 208 -9.88 10.94 -6.58
N VAL A 209 -11.06 10.34 -6.67
CA VAL A 209 -12.14 10.52 -5.68
C VAL A 209 -11.68 10.07 -4.30
N PHE A 210 -11.10 8.87 -4.20
CA PHE A 210 -10.56 8.35 -2.95
C PHE A 210 -9.55 9.34 -2.33
N GLY A 211 -8.58 9.79 -3.13
CA GLY A 211 -7.55 10.70 -2.64
C GLY A 211 -8.07 12.09 -2.26
N ASP A 212 -9.09 12.61 -2.93
CA ASP A 212 -9.70 13.90 -2.59
C ASP A 212 -10.42 13.84 -1.24
N VAL A 213 -11.17 12.77 -0.98
CA VAL A 213 -11.84 12.55 0.31
C VAL A 213 -10.82 12.45 1.45
N VAL A 214 -9.75 11.65 1.28
CA VAL A 214 -8.72 11.52 2.31
C VAL A 214 -7.93 12.81 2.48
N ALA A 215 -7.57 13.50 1.39
CA ALA A 215 -6.85 14.77 1.44
C ALA A 215 -7.63 15.83 2.22
N GLU A 216 -8.95 15.89 2.04
CA GLU A 216 -9.80 16.79 2.81
C GLU A 216 -9.75 16.48 4.29
N ARG A 217 -9.88 15.19 4.66
CA ARG A 217 -9.75 14.79 6.06
C ARG A 217 -8.38 15.14 6.65
N VAL A 218 -7.30 14.89 5.90
CA VAL A 218 -5.94 15.23 6.34
C VAL A 218 -5.81 16.73 6.59
N ARG A 219 -6.33 17.61 5.72
CA ARG A 219 -6.31 19.07 5.91
C ARG A 219 -6.97 19.48 7.23
N THR A 220 -8.11 18.87 7.59
CA THR A 220 -8.78 19.15 8.88
C THR A 220 -7.96 18.75 10.10
N LEU A 221 -7.09 17.74 9.97
CA LEU A 221 -6.22 17.28 11.05
C LEU A 221 -4.92 18.08 11.15
N VAL A 222 -4.33 18.51 10.02
CA VAL A 222 -3.03 19.20 10.03
C VAL A 222 -3.14 20.72 10.21
N THR A 223 -4.35 21.30 10.15
CA THR A 223 -4.56 22.73 10.41
C THR A 223 -4.32 23.05 11.90
N PRO A 224 -3.44 24.03 12.24
CA PRO A 224 -3.16 24.39 13.63
C PRO A 224 -4.40 25.00 14.31
N GLY A 225 -4.86 24.41 15.41
CA GLY A 225 -5.94 24.97 16.25
C GLY A 225 -6.87 23.93 16.90
N SER A 226 -6.92 22.71 16.37
CA SER A 226 -7.72 21.61 16.90
C SER A 226 -6.93 20.79 17.92
N ARG A 227 -6.69 21.36 19.11
CA ARG A 227 -6.38 20.54 20.30
C ARG A 227 -7.62 19.69 20.62
N PRO A 228 -7.48 18.38 20.96
CA PRO A 228 -8.57 17.63 21.54
C PRO A 228 -8.99 18.32 22.84
N ARG A 229 -10.29 18.59 23.02
CA ARG A 229 -10.79 18.96 24.36
C ARG A 229 -10.66 17.73 25.27
N PRO A 230 -10.30 17.93 26.55
CA PRO A 230 -10.28 16.85 27.54
C PRO A 230 -11.65 16.23 27.73
#